data_AF-A0A956NU92-F1
#
_entry.id   AF-A0A956NU92-F1
#
_cell.length_a   1.000
_cell.length_b   1.000
_cell.length_c   1.000
_cell.angle_alpha   90.00
_cell.angle_beta   90.00
_cell.angle_gamma   90.00
#
_symmetry.space_group_name_H-M   'P 1'
#
loop_
_entity.id
_entity.type
_entity.pdbx_description
1 polymer ?
#
loop_
_entity_poly.entity_id
_entity_poly.type
_entity_poly.pdbx_seq_one_letter_code
_entity_poly.pdbx_strand_id
1 'polypeptide(L)'
;MNYLFITVLHNLKLENIHNRGIKLGANVHISNGEGPLAETIHTLPLMETMGEHSLLEFGDEAAYLYIKGKFEGINNISEFININKNGIIVFKMLREVQSYTHRLWFMRDNSVYIRDGFLLIYDKKMNNEYSNARSFKGSLSEIITNRNGKIESVTFSDNEIRKVYNDYSDELNFSDSYWTTIDENDEDTIGGKLPIPDIFIKEKDSNRVDRAKYFTLAARASSIIPTKLLNYISALECLFTTSTNELAHQISERVAILIGSNIDDRLQYYSEIKVAYNYRSKIVHGDSIKKYYEKIESIEAVCQKVDFVLRTVFSQHSDIFSKTDEEIENYFKNKLFKD
;
A
#
# COMPACT_ATOMS: atom_id res chain seq x y z
N MET A 1 -8.31 13.51 -24.74
CA MET A 1 -9.50 13.46 -23.85
C MET A 1 -9.07 13.87 -22.45
N ASN A 2 -9.78 14.77 -21.75
CA ASN A 2 -9.40 15.11 -20.38
C ASN A 2 -9.95 14.06 -19.41
N TYR A 3 -9.24 13.84 -18.31
CA TYR A 3 -9.73 13.01 -17.22
C TYR A 3 -9.47 13.63 -15.85
N LEU A 4 -10.26 13.15 -14.90
CA LEU A 4 -10.10 13.41 -13.49
C LEU A 4 -10.38 12.13 -12.72
N PHE A 5 -9.40 11.66 -11.95
CA PHE A 5 -9.58 10.57 -11.00
C PHE A 5 -9.62 11.13 -9.59
N ILE A 6 -10.48 10.56 -8.74
CA ILE A 6 -10.58 10.96 -7.33
C ILE A 6 -10.93 9.76 -6.43
N THR A 7 -10.35 9.72 -5.24
CA THR A 7 -10.60 8.68 -4.22
C THR A 7 -10.40 9.24 -2.81
N VAL A 8 -11.15 8.70 -1.84
CA VAL A 8 -11.03 9.05 -0.42
C VAL A 8 -9.84 8.29 0.18
N LEU A 9 -9.01 9.01 0.95
CA LEU A 9 -7.97 8.43 1.79
C LEU A 9 -8.57 8.18 3.19
N HIS A 10 -9.26 7.06 3.35
CA HIS A 10 -9.94 6.75 4.60
C HIS A 10 -8.96 6.75 5.78
N ASN A 11 -9.41 7.30 6.91
CA ASN A 11 -8.62 7.47 8.15
C ASN A 11 -7.38 8.35 8.04
N LEU A 12 -7.18 9.04 6.92
CA LEU A 12 -6.17 10.08 6.84
C LEU A 12 -6.81 11.43 7.16
N LYS A 13 -6.18 12.19 8.05
CA LYS A 13 -6.46 13.61 8.27
C LYS A 13 -5.24 14.43 7.88
N LEU A 14 -5.48 15.63 7.37
CA LEU A 14 -4.42 16.61 7.13
C LEU A 14 -4.44 17.63 8.29
N GLU A 15 -3.27 18.11 8.69
CA GLU A 15 -3.16 19.13 9.75
C GLU A 15 -3.88 20.43 9.41
N ASN A 16 -3.92 20.79 8.12
CA ASN A 16 -4.50 22.03 7.62
C ASN A 16 -5.58 21.75 6.56
N ILE A 17 -6.47 22.72 6.35
CA ILE A 17 -7.46 22.67 5.26
C ILE A 17 -6.82 23.17 3.96
N HIS A 18 -6.90 22.36 2.91
CA HIS A 18 -6.24 22.61 1.63
C HIS A 18 -7.21 22.84 0.48
N ASN A 19 -7.86 24.01 0.44
CA ASN A 19 -8.80 24.37 -0.64
C ASN A 19 -8.21 24.45 -2.06
N ARG A 20 -6.90 24.31 -2.22
CA ARG A 20 -6.22 24.23 -3.54
C ARG A 20 -5.51 22.90 -3.77
N GLY A 21 -5.52 22.01 -2.79
CA GLY A 21 -4.75 20.78 -2.76
C GLY A 21 -3.24 20.98 -2.56
N ILE A 22 -2.64 20.04 -1.83
CA ILE A 22 -1.20 19.82 -1.75
C ILE A 22 -0.77 19.13 -3.04
N LYS A 23 -0.07 19.85 -3.91
CA LYS A 23 0.52 19.26 -5.13
C LYS A 23 1.64 18.27 -4.77
N LEU A 24 1.50 17.01 -5.17
CA LEU A 24 2.54 15.98 -4.98
C LEU A 24 3.41 15.86 -6.22
N GLY A 25 2.79 15.61 -7.37
CA GLY A 25 3.45 15.48 -8.67
C GLY A 25 2.94 16.49 -9.69
N ALA A 26 3.25 16.28 -10.98
CA ALA A 26 2.73 17.13 -12.05
C ALA A 26 1.20 17.21 -12.01
N ASN A 27 0.56 16.05 -11.85
CA ASN A 27 -0.87 15.84 -12.02
C ASN A 27 -1.60 15.36 -10.74
N VAL A 28 -0.84 15.04 -9.68
CA VAL A 28 -1.34 14.39 -8.46
C VAL A 28 -1.43 15.38 -7.31
N HIS A 29 -2.56 15.40 -6.61
CA HIS A 29 -2.84 16.31 -5.51
C HIS A 29 -3.58 15.60 -4.37
N ILE A 30 -3.33 16.01 -3.13
CA ILE A 30 -4.10 15.60 -1.94
C ILE A 30 -4.80 16.82 -1.34
N SER A 31 -6.04 16.69 -0.91
CA SER A 31 -6.83 17.78 -0.34
C SER A 31 -7.82 17.26 0.70
N ASN A 32 -8.31 18.15 1.53
CA ASN A 32 -9.45 17.98 2.45
C ASN A 32 -10.38 19.22 2.42
N GLY A 33 -10.17 20.13 1.46
CA GLY A 33 -10.99 21.33 1.29
C GLY A 33 -12.10 21.15 0.26
N GLU A 34 -13.11 22.01 0.25
CA GLU A 34 -14.23 21.91 -0.70
C GLU A 34 -13.86 22.40 -2.11
N GLY A 35 -12.84 23.26 -2.24
CA GLY A 35 -12.47 23.88 -3.52
C GLY A 35 -12.31 22.87 -4.67
N PRO A 36 -11.46 21.83 -4.53
CA PRO A 36 -11.35 20.81 -5.55
C PRO A 36 -12.63 19.99 -5.69
N LEU A 37 -13.35 19.65 -4.61
CA LEU A 37 -14.61 18.91 -4.68
C LEU A 37 -15.68 19.62 -5.52
N ALA A 38 -15.79 20.95 -5.38
CA ALA A 38 -16.68 21.77 -6.18
C ALA A 38 -16.33 21.71 -7.68
N GLU A 39 -15.03 21.57 -8.00
CA GLU A 39 -14.59 21.38 -9.38
C GLU A 39 -14.67 19.93 -9.86
N THR A 40 -14.75 18.95 -8.97
CA THR A 40 -14.71 17.52 -9.31
C THR A 40 -16.07 16.87 -9.11
N ILE A 41 -16.41 16.56 -7.87
CA ILE A 41 -17.53 15.71 -7.45
C ILE A 41 -18.87 16.45 -7.51
N HIS A 42 -18.92 17.75 -7.22
CA HIS A 42 -20.18 18.53 -7.25
C HIS A 42 -20.58 18.94 -8.68
N THR A 43 -20.26 18.08 -9.65
CA THR A 43 -20.71 18.25 -11.02
C THR A 43 -21.85 17.28 -11.31
N LEU A 44 -22.82 17.72 -12.12
CA LEU A 44 -24.02 16.94 -12.43
C LEU A 44 -23.69 15.48 -12.83
N PRO A 45 -22.71 15.20 -13.70
CA PRO A 45 -22.40 13.83 -14.12
C PRO A 45 -21.93 12.91 -12.98
N LEU A 46 -21.21 13.43 -11.98
CA LEU A 46 -20.74 12.62 -10.84
C LEU A 46 -21.79 12.53 -9.74
N MET A 47 -22.54 13.61 -9.48
CA MET A 47 -23.64 13.57 -8.51
C MET A 47 -24.72 12.55 -8.90
N GLU A 48 -25.04 12.42 -10.19
CA GLU A 48 -26.03 11.46 -10.69
C GLU A 48 -25.55 10.01 -10.66
N THR A 49 -24.23 9.76 -10.70
CA THR A 49 -23.67 8.42 -10.93
C THR A 49 -22.89 7.82 -9.76
N MET A 50 -22.31 8.65 -8.88
CA MET A 50 -21.56 8.18 -7.70
C MET A 50 -22.49 7.62 -6.62
N GLY A 51 -23.73 8.11 -6.57
CA GLY A 51 -24.71 7.79 -5.55
C GLY A 51 -24.43 8.50 -4.21
N GLU A 52 -25.48 8.78 -3.46
CA GLU A 52 -25.44 9.59 -2.23
C GLU A 52 -24.44 9.04 -1.19
N HIS A 53 -24.44 7.73 -0.95
CA HIS A 53 -23.52 7.11 0.02
C HIS A 53 -22.04 7.34 -0.30
N SER A 54 -21.66 7.27 -1.59
CA SER A 54 -20.27 7.53 -1.98
C SER A 54 -19.90 9.01 -1.83
N LEU A 55 -20.85 9.92 -2.08
CA LEU A 55 -20.64 11.36 -1.93
C LEU A 55 -20.40 11.74 -0.47
N LEU A 56 -21.14 11.12 0.46
CA LEU A 56 -20.99 11.36 1.89
C LEU A 56 -19.60 10.98 2.43
N GLU A 57 -18.88 10.08 1.76
CA GLU A 57 -17.51 9.72 2.17
C GLU A 57 -16.49 10.84 1.88
N PHE A 58 -16.83 11.79 1.01
CA PHE A 58 -16.07 13.03 0.79
C PHE A 58 -16.54 14.18 1.70
N GLY A 59 -17.31 13.88 2.76
CA GLY A 59 -17.83 14.87 3.69
C GLY A 59 -16.75 15.62 4.49
N ASP A 60 -17.20 16.39 5.48
CA ASP A 60 -16.37 17.33 6.22
C ASP A 60 -15.09 16.68 6.77
N GLU A 61 -13.95 17.31 6.49
CA GLU A 61 -12.59 16.89 6.86
C GLU A 61 -12.02 15.65 6.16
N ALA A 62 -12.76 14.99 5.28
CA ALA A 62 -12.25 13.82 4.56
C ALA A 62 -11.05 14.21 3.69
N ALA A 63 -9.91 13.53 3.89
CA ALA A 63 -8.80 13.65 2.98
C ALA A 63 -9.05 12.80 1.72
N TYR A 64 -8.76 13.36 0.56
CA TYR A 64 -8.90 12.70 -0.72
C TYR A 64 -7.72 13.01 -1.64
N LEU A 65 -7.44 12.10 -2.55
CA LEU A 65 -6.43 12.25 -3.59
C LEU A 65 -7.13 12.38 -4.94
N TYR A 66 -6.71 13.34 -5.75
CA TYR A 66 -7.18 13.49 -7.11
C TYR A 66 -6.03 13.64 -8.11
N ILE A 67 -6.25 13.12 -9.32
CA ILE A 67 -5.32 13.12 -10.44
C ILE A 67 -6.02 13.77 -11.63
N LYS A 68 -5.42 14.81 -12.22
CA LYS A 68 -5.95 15.50 -13.40
C LYS A 68 -5.00 15.27 -14.57
N GLY A 69 -5.51 14.93 -15.75
CA GLY A 69 -4.65 14.73 -16.91
C GLY A 69 -5.40 14.65 -18.22
N LYS A 70 -4.69 14.21 -19.26
CA LYS A 70 -5.23 14.00 -20.59
C LYS A 70 -4.82 12.63 -21.12
N PHE A 71 -5.77 11.86 -21.63
CA PHE A 71 -5.45 10.72 -22.48
C PHE A 71 -5.08 11.23 -23.86
N GLU A 72 -3.80 11.07 -24.21
CA GLU A 72 -3.27 11.35 -25.55
C GLU A 72 -3.84 10.35 -26.56
N GLY A 73 -3.98 10.79 -27.81
CA GLY A 73 -4.53 9.97 -28.90
C GLY A 73 -6.04 9.75 -28.88
N ILE A 74 -6.74 10.03 -27.77
CA ILE A 74 -8.20 9.89 -27.66
C ILE A 74 -8.88 11.23 -27.87
N ASN A 75 -9.69 11.37 -28.93
CA ASN A 75 -10.24 12.64 -29.37
C ASN A 75 -11.65 12.92 -28.81
N ASN A 76 -12.43 11.88 -28.55
CA ASN A 76 -13.81 12.01 -28.07
C ASN A 76 -14.23 10.83 -27.15
N ILE A 77 -15.37 10.97 -26.46
CA ILE A 77 -15.84 9.97 -25.49
C ILE A 77 -16.21 8.65 -26.14
N SER A 78 -16.82 8.67 -27.33
CA SER A 78 -17.19 7.44 -28.02
C SER A 78 -15.97 6.59 -28.34
N GLU A 79 -14.86 7.21 -28.74
CA GLU A 79 -13.57 6.55 -28.92
C GLU A 79 -13.07 5.91 -27.62
N PHE A 80 -13.12 6.64 -26.50
CA PHE A 80 -12.74 6.09 -25.18
C PHE A 80 -13.61 4.90 -24.75
N ILE A 81 -14.92 4.96 -24.99
CA ILE A 81 -15.85 3.89 -24.61
C ILE A 81 -15.62 2.65 -25.48
N ASN A 82 -15.44 2.83 -26.79
CA ASN A 82 -15.26 1.71 -27.73
C ASN A 82 -13.99 0.91 -27.46
N ILE A 83 -12.98 1.57 -26.89
CA ILE A 83 -11.74 0.96 -26.40
C ILE A 83 -12.00 -0.07 -25.27
N ASN A 84 -13.05 0.12 -24.47
CA ASN A 84 -13.48 -0.79 -23.40
C ASN A 84 -12.39 -1.15 -22.34
N LYS A 85 -11.46 -0.23 -22.07
CA LYS A 85 -10.42 -0.38 -21.03
C LYS A 85 -10.64 0.51 -19.80
N ASN A 86 -11.81 1.12 -19.69
CA ASN A 86 -12.16 2.03 -18.59
C ASN A 86 -12.01 1.38 -17.21
N GLY A 87 -12.42 0.11 -17.06
CA GLY A 87 -12.23 -0.64 -15.81
C GLY A 87 -10.76 -0.79 -15.43
N ILE A 88 -9.93 -1.19 -16.39
CA ILE A 88 -8.47 -1.35 -16.22
C ILE A 88 -7.84 -0.05 -15.73
N ILE A 89 -8.16 1.07 -16.39
CA ILE A 89 -7.59 2.38 -16.02
C ILE A 89 -7.96 2.77 -14.59
N VAL A 90 -9.23 2.60 -14.20
CA VAL A 90 -9.68 2.95 -12.84
C VAL A 90 -8.95 2.11 -11.79
N PHE A 91 -8.80 0.80 -12.03
CA PHE A 91 -8.08 -0.07 -11.09
C PHE A 91 -6.59 0.23 -11.04
N LYS A 92 -5.95 0.56 -12.17
CA LYS A 92 -4.54 0.96 -12.21
C LYS A 92 -4.30 2.22 -11.36
N MET A 93 -5.12 3.25 -11.55
CA MET A 93 -5.08 4.48 -10.74
C MET A 93 -5.34 4.20 -9.25
N LEU A 94 -6.30 3.33 -8.92
CA LEU A 94 -6.53 2.89 -7.55
C LEU A 94 -5.28 2.20 -6.97
N ARG A 95 -4.67 1.24 -7.68
CA ARG A 95 -3.49 0.51 -7.19
C ARG A 95 -2.27 1.43 -6.99
N GLU A 96 -2.12 2.48 -7.79
CA GLU A 96 -1.09 3.50 -7.56
C GLU A 96 -1.33 4.31 -6.29
N VAL A 97 -2.58 4.74 -6.04
CA VAL A 97 -2.92 5.40 -4.78
C VAL A 97 -2.76 4.42 -3.60
N GLN A 98 -3.09 3.14 -3.77
CA GLN A 98 -2.88 2.13 -2.73
C GLN A 98 -1.40 1.91 -2.44
N SER A 99 -0.55 1.95 -3.46
CA SER A 99 0.91 1.92 -3.30
C SER A 99 1.37 3.12 -2.47
N TYR A 100 0.87 4.33 -2.77
CA TYR A 100 1.16 5.52 -1.99
C TYR A 100 0.71 5.40 -0.52
N THR A 101 -0.51 4.92 -0.24
CA THR A 101 -0.97 4.73 1.15
C THR A 101 -0.17 3.65 1.89
N HIS A 102 0.36 2.65 1.17
CA HIS A 102 1.29 1.69 1.75
C HIS A 102 2.61 2.36 2.17
N ARG A 103 3.13 3.32 1.40
CA ARG A 103 4.34 4.08 1.76
C ARG A 103 4.14 5.03 2.95
N LEU A 104 2.92 5.52 3.17
CA LEU A 104 2.60 6.23 4.43
C LEU A 104 2.84 5.37 5.67
N TRP A 105 2.69 4.04 5.56
CA TRP A 105 3.00 3.14 6.67
C TRP A 105 4.47 2.98 6.94
N PHE A 106 5.33 3.02 5.92
CA PHE A 106 6.78 2.98 6.13
C PHE A 106 7.26 4.12 7.04
N MET A 107 6.59 5.27 6.95
CA MET A 107 6.86 6.40 7.83
C MET A 107 6.37 6.16 9.27
N ARG A 108 5.13 5.67 9.45
CA ARG A 108 4.60 5.33 10.78
C ARG A 108 3.36 4.44 10.70
N ASP A 109 3.05 3.76 11.80
CA ASP A 109 1.84 2.95 11.93
C ASP A 109 0.56 3.74 11.64
N ASN A 110 -0.34 3.14 10.87
CA ASN A 110 -1.63 3.71 10.52
C ASN A 110 -2.59 2.67 9.93
N SER A 111 -3.87 3.06 9.86
CA SER A 111 -4.96 2.35 9.17
C SER A 111 -5.48 3.12 7.96
N VAL A 112 -4.60 3.83 7.24
CA VAL A 112 -5.00 4.53 6.01
C VAL A 112 -5.22 3.52 4.90
N TYR A 113 -6.35 3.62 4.21
CA TYR A 113 -6.68 2.79 3.06
C TYR A 113 -7.50 3.57 2.04
N ILE A 114 -7.67 2.96 0.87
CA ILE A 114 -8.60 3.42 -0.16
C ILE A 114 -9.55 2.27 -0.48
N ARG A 115 -10.77 2.61 -0.89
CA ARG A 115 -11.78 1.62 -1.29
C ARG A 115 -12.32 1.95 -2.67
N ASP A 116 -13.00 3.07 -2.79
CA ASP A 116 -13.66 3.47 -4.03
C ASP A 116 -12.87 4.55 -4.77
N GLY A 117 -12.77 4.39 -6.09
CA GLY A 117 -12.17 5.37 -6.99
C GLY A 117 -13.11 5.72 -8.12
N PHE A 118 -13.14 7.00 -8.48
CA PHE A 118 -14.04 7.55 -9.48
C PHE A 118 -13.23 8.24 -10.57
N LEU A 119 -13.40 7.78 -11.81
CA LEU A 119 -12.80 8.38 -12.99
C LEU A 119 -13.87 9.11 -13.78
N LEU A 120 -13.69 10.40 -13.97
CA LEU A 120 -14.48 11.25 -14.85
C LEU A 120 -13.69 11.55 -16.13
N ILE A 121 -14.30 11.33 -17.29
CA ILE A 121 -13.77 11.76 -18.59
C ILE A 121 -14.66 12.84 -19.19
N TYR A 122 -14.06 13.82 -19.88
CA TYR A 122 -14.79 14.96 -20.44
C TYR A 122 -14.04 15.67 -21.58
N ASP A 123 -14.80 16.23 -22.53
CA ASP A 123 -14.26 16.92 -23.70
C ASP A 123 -13.70 18.31 -23.34
N LYS A 124 -14.51 19.15 -22.69
CA LYS A 124 -14.15 20.51 -22.23
C LYS A 124 -14.89 20.84 -20.95
N LYS A 125 -14.30 21.73 -20.15
CA LYS A 125 -14.98 22.39 -19.03
C LYS A 125 -15.58 23.70 -19.57
N MET A 126 -16.90 23.84 -19.58
CA MET A 126 -17.60 25.07 -19.97
C MET A 126 -18.47 25.55 -18.80
N ASN A 127 -18.32 26.80 -18.37
CA ASN A 127 -19.11 27.41 -17.29
C ASN A 127 -19.21 26.55 -16.00
N ASN A 128 -18.09 25.95 -15.56
CA ASN A 128 -18.02 25.01 -14.43
C ASN A 128 -18.79 23.69 -14.60
N GLU A 129 -19.32 23.41 -15.77
CA GLU A 129 -19.93 22.13 -16.12
C GLU A 129 -19.05 21.35 -17.09
N TYR A 130 -19.03 20.03 -16.92
CA TYR A 130 -18.38 19.12 -17.85
C TYR A 130 -19.36 18.78 -18.95
N SER A 131 -19.26 19.49 -20.08
CA SER A 131 -20.07 19.18 -21.27
C SER A 131 -19.67 17.81 -21.80
N ASN A 132 -20.65 16.91 -21.98
CA ASN A 132 -20.43 15.53 -22.42
C ASN A 132 -19.41 14.85 -21.50
N ALA A 133 -19.86 14.37 -20.34
CA ALA A 133 -19.00 13.67 -19.40
C ALA A 133 -19.50 12.25 -19.13
N ARG A 134 -18.57 11.37 -18.76
CA ARG A 134 -18.86 10.00 -18.34
C ARG A 134 -18.01 9.65 -17.14
N SER A 135 -18.60 8.89 -16.22
CA SER A 135 -17.96 8.47 -14.97
C SER A 135 -17.83 6.96 -14.93
N PHE A 136 -16.76 6.48 -14.32
CA PHE A 136 -16.49 5.07 -14.06
C PHE A 136 -16.08 4.89 -12.60
N LYS A 137 -16.48 3.76 -12.01
CA LYS A 137 -16.17 3.40 -10.62
C LYS A 137 -15.36 2.12 -10.57
N GLY A 138 -14.39 2.08 -9.67
CA GLY A 138 -13.68 0.88 -9.24
C GLY A 138 -13.68 0.80 -7.73
N SER A 139 -13.64 -0.42 -7.20
CA SER A 139 -13.66 -0.68 -5.76
C SER A 139 -12.67 -1.78 -5.40
N LEU A 140 -11.76 -1.46 -4.48
CA LEU A 140 -10.88 -2.40 -3.79
C LEU A 140 -11.58 -2.93 -2.53
N SER A 141 -11.18 -4.11 -2.07
CA SER A 141 -11.83 -4.81 -0.95
C SER A 141 -11.07 -4.67 0.37
N GLU A 142 -9.82 -4.23 0.32
CA GLU A 142 -8.88 -4.25 1.43
C GLU A 142 -9.14 -3.08 2.40
N ILE A 143 -9.56 -3.41 3.63
CA ILE A 143 -9.64 -2.46 4.74
C ILE A 143 -8.40 -2.63 5.61
N ILE A 144 -7.61 -1.57 5.75
CA ILE A 144 -6.35 -1.62 6.48
C ILE A 144 -6.55 -1.27 7.95
N THR A 145 -5.89 -2.02 8.82
CA THR A 145 -5.83 -1.80 10.27
C THR A 145 -4.40 -1.45 10.70
N ASN A 146 -4.30 -0.71 11.81
CA ASN A 146 -3.02 -0.39 12.44
C ASN A 146 -2.41 -1.65 13.10
N ARG A 147 -1.23 -1.54 13.69
CA ARG A 147 -0.54 -2.67 14.35
C ARG A 147 -1.35 -3.34 15.47
N ASN A 148 -2.36 -2.65 16.01
CA ASN A 148 -3.26 -3.15 17.05
C ASN A 148 -4.54 -3.79 16.48
N GLY A 149 -4.65 -3.94 15.16
CA GLY A 149 -5.86 -4.46 14.53
C GLY A 149 -7.05 -3.50 14.57
N LYS A 150 -6.80 -2.21 14.85
CA LYS A 150 -7.84 -1.17 14.94
C LYS A 150 -7.86 -0.27 13.71
N ILE A 151 -9.01 0.35 13.49
CA ILE A 151 -9.24 1.37 12.47
C ILE A 151 -9.35 2.70 13.20
N GLU A 152 -8.33 3.54 13.06
CA GLU A 152 -8.20 4.82 13.76
C GLU A 152 -7.70 5.89 12.77
N SER A 153 -8.23 7.10 12.89
CA SER A 153 -7.75 8.22 12.08
C SER A 153 -6.36 8.67 12.51
N VAL A 154 -5.54 9.09 11.56
CA VAL A 154 -4.19 9.60 11.80
C VAL A 154 -3.97 10.92 11.03
N THR A 155 -3.36 11.90 11.68
CA THR A 155 -3.15 13.23 11.11
C THR A 155 -1.73 13.39 10.59
N PHE A 156 -1.56 13.59 9.29
CA PHE A 156 -0.26 13.86 8.65
C PHE A 156 -0.07 15.35 8.35
N SER A 157 1.15 15.82 8.54
CA SER A 157 1.59 17.14 8.08
C SER A 157 1.83 17.17 6.57
N ASP A 158 1.78 18.37 5.99
CA ASP A 158 2.08 18.57 4.57
C ASP A 158 3.48 18.08 4.20
N ASN A 159 4.44 18.25 5.11
CA ASN A 159 5.83 17.83 4.92
C ASN A 159 5.95 16.31 4.88
N GLU A 160 5.26 15.59 5.77
CA GLU A 160 5.24 14.12 5.76
C GLU A 160 4.62 13.58 4.47
N ILE A 161 3.48 14.14 4.05
CA ILE A 161 2.78 13.80 2.81
C ILE A 161 3.70 13.98 1.59
N ARG A 162 4.36 15.13 1.47
CA ARG A 162 5.31 15.40 0.37
C ARG A 162 6.53 14.50 0.44
N LYS A 163 7.06 14.28 1.65
CA LYS A 163 8.24 13.45 1.86
C LYS A 163 8.00 12.02 1.37
N VAL A 164 6.86 11.41 1.71
CA VAL A 164 6.54 10.06 1.21
C VAL A 164 6.47 10.00 -0.31
N TYR A 165 5.86 11.00 -0.94
CA TYR A 165 5.83 11.05 -2.41
C TYR A 165 7.23 11.16 -3.03
N ASN A 166 8.07 12.03 -2.47
CA ASN A 166 9.41 12.30 -2.98
C ASN A 166 10.38 11.14 -2.74
N ASP A 167 10.37 10.54 -1.54
CA ASP A 167 11.28 9.45 -1.17
C ASP A 167 11.03 8.18 -2.00
N TYR A 168 9.83 8.03 -2.57
CA TYR A 168 9.40 6.87 -3.35
C TYR A 168 8.96 7.23 -4.77
N SER A 169 9.37 8.38 -5.31
CA SER A 169 8.90 8.85 -6.62
C SER A 169 9.19 7.85 -7.75
N ASP A 170 10.32 7.15 -7.69
CA ASP A 170 10.73 6.19 -8.71
C ASP A 170 9.90 4.89 -8.67
N GLU A 171 9.30 4.58 -7.52
CA GLU A 171 8.40 3.43 -7.34
C GLU A 171 6.92 3.80 -7.50
N LEU A 172 6.57 5.08 -7.30
CA LEU A 172 5.23 5.60 -7.46
C LEU A 172 4.98 5.99 -8.92
N ASN A 173 4.49 5.03 -9.69
CA ASN A 173 4.26 5.19 -11.12
C ASN A 173 2.97 5.96 -11.45
N PHE A 174 2.79 7.18 -10.92
CA PHE A 174 1.67 8.03 -11.33
C PHE A 174 1.86 8.49 -12.77
N SER A 175 1.39 7.67 -13.71
CA SER A 175 1.64 7.83 -15.15
C SER A 175 1.03 9.11 -15.68
N ASP A 176 1.80 9.86 -16.49
CA ASP A 176 1.25 10.98 -17.26
C ASP A 176 0.36 10.50 -18.42
N SER A 177 0.42 9.21 -18.78
CA SER A 177 -0.39 8.59 -19.83
C SER A 177 -0.78 7.15 -19.46
N TYR A 178 -1.75 7.01 -18.54
CA TYR A 178 -2.32 5.73 -18.14
C TYR A 178 -2.83 4.88 -19.30
N TRP A 179 -3.25 5.52 -20.40
CA TRP A 179 -3.79 4.85 -21.57
C TRP A 179 -2.72 4.10 -22.37
N THR A 180 -1.56 4.72 -22.60
CA THR A 180 -0.50 4.13 -23.42
C THR A 180 0.37 3.14 -22.65
N THR A 181 0.17 3.02 -21.33
CA THR A 181 0.90 2.11 -20.44
C THR A 181 0.13 0.83 -20.11
N ILE A 182 -1.01 0.56 -20.78
CA ILE A 182 -1.76 -0.68 -20.58
C ILE A 182 -1.07 -1.79 -21.36
N ASP A 183 -0.60 -2.82 -20.65
CA ASP A 183 0.00 -4.02 -21.21
C ASP A 183 -0.93 -5.25 -21.10
N GLU A 184 -0.45 -6.41 -21.56
CA GLU A 184 -1.20 -7.68 -21.48
C GLU A 184 -1.48 -8.09 -20.02
N ASN A 185 -0.58 -7.82 -19.09
CA ASN A 185 -0.78 -8.14 -17.67
C ASN A 185 -1.89 -7.29 -17.05
N ASP A 186 -1.96 -6.01 -17.40
CA ASP A 186 -3.04 -5.12 -16.99
C ASP A 186 -4.41 -5.62 -17.50
N GLU A 187 -4.46 -6.20 -18.70
CA GLU A 187 -5.70 -6.78 -19.24
C GLU A 187 -6.12 -8.03 -18.47
N ASP A 188 -5.20 -8.97 -18.26
CA ASP A 188 -5.45 -10.22 -17.53
C ASP A 188 -5.87 -9.97 -16.07
N THR A 189 -5.29 -8.95 -15.44
CA THR A 189 -5.55 -8.60 -14.03
C THR A 189 -6.66 -7.57 -13.86
N ILE A 190 -7.19 -7.01 -14.94
CA ILE A 190 -8.11 -5.88 -14.94
C ILE A 190 -7.51 -4.71 -14.11
N GLY A 191 -6.33 -4.24 -14.52
CA GLY A 191 -5.58 -3.16 -13.86
C GLY A 191 -5.16 -3.49 -12.43
N GLY A 192 -4.86 -4.76 -12.16
CA GLY A 192 -4.52 -5.24 -10.82
C GLY A 192 -5.72 -5.45 -9.89
N LYS A 193 -6.97 -5.45 -10.39
CA LYS A 193 -8.14 -5.87 -9.59
C LYS A 193 -8.01 -7.33 -9.16
N LEU A 194 -7.67 -8.19 -10.11
CA LEU A 194 -7.49 -9.61 -9.91
C LEU A 194 -6.02 -9.87 -9.53
N PRO A 195 -5.76 -10.72 -8.52
CA PRO A 195 -4.40 -11.08 -8.17
C PRO A 195 -3.76 -11.92 -9.27
N ILE A 196 -2.47 -11.71 -9.52
CA ILE A 196 -1.67 -12.59 -10.38
C ILE A 196 -1.30 -13.83 -9.55
N PRO A 197 -1.72 -15.05 -9.94
CA PRO A 197 -1.38 -16.28 -9.20
C PRO A 197 0.13 -16.56 -9.15
N ASP A 198 0.86 -16.02 -10.12
CA ASP A 198 2.27 -16.28 -10.38
C ASP A 198 3.22 -15.76 -9.29
N ILE A 199 2.76 -14.90 -8.36
CA ILE A 199 3.59 -14.35 -7.28
C ILE A 199 4.20 -15.43 -6.36
N PHE A 200 3.62 -16.64 -6.33
CA PHE A 200 4.16 -17.79 -5.59
C PHE A 200 4.76 -18.88 -6.49
N ILE A 201 4.77 -18.67 -7.81
CA ILE A 201 5.25 -19.64 -8.78
C ILE A 201 6.71 -19.29 -9.11
N LYS A 202 7.61 -20.27 -8.98
CA LYS A 202 9.06 -20.06 -9.13
C LYS A 202 9.46 -19.84 -10.59
N GLU A 203 8.80 -20.57 -11.49
CA GLU A 203 9.01 -20.55 -12.95
C GLU A 203 8.64 -19.21 -13.60
N LYS A 204 8.00 -18.32 -12.83
CA LYS A 204 7.49 -17.01 -13.26
C LYS A 204 8.31 -15.84 -12.70
N ASP A 205 9.53 -16.12 -12.25
CA ASP A 205 10.48 -15.13 -11.72
C ASP A 205 9.92 -14.29 -10.56
N SER A 206 9.16 -14.95 -9.67
CA SER A 206 8.57 -14.25 -8.53
C SER A 206 9.64 -13.69 -7.58
N ASN A 207 9.61 -12.37 -7.37
CA ASN A 207 10.53 -11.67 -6.49
C ASN A 207 10.14 -11.88 -5.02
N ARG A 208 11.15 -12.14 -4.16
CA ARG A 208 10.96 -12.29 -2.71
C ARG A 208 10.35 -11.04 -2.06
N VAL A 209 10.70 -9.87 -2.58
CA VAL A 209 10.17 -8.58 -2.11
C VAL A 209 8.67 -8.48 -2.39
N ASP A 210 8.22 -8.93 -3.55
CA ASP A 210 6.80 -8.88 -3.92
C ASP A 210 5.98 -9.86 -3.07
N ARG A 211 6.50 -11.08 -2.83
CA ARG A 211 5.88 -12.01 -1.87
C ARG A 211 5.81 -11.42 -0.45
N ALA A 212 6.85 -10.74 -0.01
CA ALA A 212 6.85 -10.08 1.29
C ALA A 212 5.81 -8.94 1.36
N LYS A 213 5.70 -8.13 0.30
CA LYS A 213 4.66 -7.08 0.18
C LYS A 213 3.26 -7.68 0.20
N TYR A 214 3.03 -8.80 -0.48
CA TYR A 214 1.75 -9.53 -0.45
C TYR A 214 1.36 -9.92 0.97
N PHE A 215 2.24 -10.60 1.71
CA PHE A 215 1.96 -10.98 3.10
C PHE A 215 1.83 -9.77 4.02
N THR A 216 2.59 -8.71 3.79
CA THR A 216 2.45 -7.45 4.54
C THR A 216 1.07 -6.84 4.34
N LEU A 217 0.58 -6.79 3.10
CA LEU A 217 -0.77 -6.31 2.81
C LEU A 217 -1.84 -7.18 3.49
N ALA A 218 -1.70 -8.51 3.43
CA ALA A 218 -2.60 -9.45 4.10
C ALA A 218 -2.62 -9.27 5.63
N ALA A 219 -1.46 -9.05 6.24
CA ALA A 219 -1.35 -8.75 7.67
C ALA A 219 -2.08 -7.44 8.02
N ARG A 220 -1.86 -6.40 7.22
CA ARG A 220 -2.47 -5.09 7.41
C ARG A 220 -3.97 -5.10 7.17
N ALA A 221 -4.46 -5.94 6.28
CA ALA A 221 -5.88 -6.16 6.03
C ALA A 221 -6.59 -7.00 7.12
N SER A 222 -5.88 -7.44 8.18
CA SER A 222 -6.44 -8.26 9.24
C SER A 222 -6.55 -7.51 10.57
N SER A 223 -7.74 -7.48 11.16
CA SER A 223 -7.96 -7.00 12.54
C SER A 223 -7.63 -8.06 13.61
N ILE A 224 -7.43 -9.31 13.20
CA ILE A 224 -7.18 -10.44 14.10
C ILE A 224 -5.67 -10.54 14.33
N ILE A 225 -5.22 -10.20 15.54
CA ILE A 225 -3.79 -10.13 15.91
C ILE A 225 -2.99 -11.40 15.55
N PRO A 226 -3.47 -12.62 15.86
CA PRO A 226 -2.78 -13.85 15.44
C PRO A 226 -2.55 -13.93 13.93
N THR A 227 -3.57 -13.60 13.14
CA THR A 227 -3.51 -13.61 11.66
C THR A 227 -2.57 -12.52 11.14
N LYS A 228 -2.57 -11.34 11.77
CA LYS A 228 -1.63 -10.26 11.44
C LYS A 228 -0.19 -10.69 11.70
N LEU A 229 0.09 -11.27 12.89
CA LEU A 229 1.40 -11.77 13.25
C LEU A 229 1.89 -12.89 12.31
N LEU A 230 1.00 -13.86 12.00
CA LEU A 230 1.27 -14.92 11.02
C LEU A 230 1.79 -14.34 9.71
N ASN A 231 1.03 -13.40 9.13
CA ASN A 231 1.37 -12.81 7.84
C ASN A 231 2.63 -11.93 7.90
N TYR A 232 2.84 -11.14 8.96
CA TYR A 232 4.09 -10.39 9.10
C TYR A 232 5.32 -11.30 9.20
N ILE A 233 5.23 -12.43 9.92
CA ILE A 233 6.33 -13.39 9.98
C ILE A 233 6.54 -14.06 8.62
N SER A 234 5.49 -14.36 7.87
CA SER A 234 5.65 -14.89 6.52
C SER A 234 6.21 -13.88 5.52
N ALA A 235 6.01 -12.58 5.73
CA ALA A 235 6.75 -11.54 5.01
C ALA A 235 8.25 -11.58 5.35
N LEU A 236 8.61 -11.69 6.63
CA LEU A 236 10.01 -11.85 7.05
C LEU A 236 10.63 -13.14 6.52
N GLU A 237 9.89 -14.26 6.49
CA GLU A 237 10.33 -15.51 5.85
C GLU A 237 10.73 -15.29 4.40
N CYS A 238 9.89 -14.58 3.62
CA CYS A 238 10.19 -14.28 2.22
C CYS A 238 11.49 -13.50 2.05
N LEU A 239 11.73 -12.51 2.92
CA LEU A 239 12.91 -11.64 2.82
C LEU A 239 14.19 -12.35 3.28
N PHE A 240 14.14 -13.03 4.42
CA PHE A 240 15.33 -13.44 5.14
C PHE A 240 15.72 -14.91 4.97
N THR A 241 14.90 -15.76 4.35
CA THR A 241 15.23 -17.19 4.21
C THR A 241 15.86 -17.48 2.84
N THR A 242 16.93 -18.26 2.85
CA THR A 242 17.65 -18.74 1.65
C THR A 242 17.65 -20.28 1.56
N SER A 243 17.16 -20.97 2.61
CA SER A 243 16.99 -22.42 2.63
C SER A 243 15.79 -22.82 3.48
N THR A 244 15.34 -24.08 3.36
CA THR A 244 14.19 -24.62 4.12
C THR A 244 14.54 -25.08 5.55
N ASN A 245 15.81 -25.09 5.91
CA ASN A 245 16.26 -25.56 7.22
C ASN A 245 16.43 -24.40 8.19
N GLU A 246 16.12 -24.63 9.47
CA GLU A 246 16.37 -23.65 10.55
C GLU A 246 15.77 -22.25 10.28
N LEU A 247 14.59 -22.18 9.66
CA LEU A 247 13.91 -20.93 9.30
C LEU A 247 13.83 -19.93 10.46
N ALA A 248 13.45 -20.41 11.65
CA ALA A 248 13.39 -19.59 12.86
C ALA A 248 14.74 -18.96 13.21
N HIS A 249 15.83 -19.71 13.05
CA HIS A 249 17.18 -19.24 13.31
C HIS A 249 17.59 -18.18 12.29
N GLN A 250 17.45 -18.48 10.98
CA GLN A 250 17.83 -17.58 9.89
C GLN A 250 17.14 -16.22 10.04
N ILE A 251 15.83 -16.20 10.28
CA ILE A 251 15.08 -14.95 10.38
C ILE A 251 15.49 -14.17 11.64
N SER A 252 15.59 -14.85 12.79
CA SER A 252 15.95 -14.19 14.06
C SER A 252 17.35 -13.59 14.00
N GLU A 253 18.33 -14.33 13.48
CA GLU A 253 19.71 -13.88 13.31
C GLU A 253 19.80 -12.71 12.33
N ARG A 254 19.24 -12.87 11.12
CA ARG A 254 19.41 -11.86 10.07
C ARG A 254 18.65 -10.58 10.39
N VAL A 255 17.48 -10.66 11.03
CA VAL A 255 16.81 -9.48 11.56
C VAL A 255 17.72 -8.80 12.58
N ALA A 256 18.16 -9.53 13.60
CA ALA A 256 19.02 -8.96 14.64
C ALA A 256 20.26 -8.26 14.08
N ILE A 257 20.97 -8.89 13.13
CA ILE A 257 22.14 -8.31 12.47
C ILE A 257 21.79 -7.05 11.68
N LEU A 258 20.64 -7.04 11.00
CA LEU A 258 20.28 -5.95 10.10
C LEU A 258 19.86 -4.69 10.85
N ILE A 259 19.06 -4.83 11.91
CA ILE A 259 18.44 -3.69 12.62
C ILE A 259 19.07 -3.40 13.99
N GLY A 260 19.80 -4.35 14.59
CA GLY A 260 20.38 -4.20 15.92
C GLY A 260 21.64 -3.32 15.90
N SER A 261 21.64 -2.26 16.70
CA SER A 261 22.72 -1.27 16.72
C SER A 261 23.95 -1.72 17.50
N ASN A 262 23.75 -2.58 18.50
CA ASN A 262 24.77 -3.10 19.42
C ASN A 262 24.46 -4.56 19.81
N ILE A 263 25.32 -5.18 20.63
CA ILE A 263 25.17 -6.60 20.99
C ILE A 263 23.89 -6.88 21.80
N ASP A 264 23.52 -6.00 22.73
CA ASP A 264 22.33 -6.17 23.56
C ASP A 264 21.06 -6.04 22.71
N ASP A 265 21.02 -5.05 21.82
CA ASP A 265 19.94 -4.88 20.84
C ASP A 265 19.80 -6.11 19.95
N ARG A 266 20.91 -6.66 19.45
CA ARG A 266 20.92 -7.86 18.59
C ARG A 266 20.36 -9.06 19.34
N LEU A 267 20.79 -9.28 20.59
CA LEU A 267 20.29 -10.37 21.43
C LEU A 267 18.78 -10.21 21.69
N GLN A 268 18.34 -8.98 21.95
CA GLN A 268 16.93 -8.67 22.13
C GLN A 268 16.12 -9.02 20.88
N TYR A 269 16.46 -8.44 19.71
CA TYR A 269 15.75 -8.71 18.46
C TYR A 269 15.74 -10.19 18.09
N TYR A 270 16.86 -10.89 18.29
CA TYR A 270 16.93 -12.33 18.06
C TYR A 270 15.88 -13.07 18.90
N SER A 271 15.81 -12.77 20.21
CA SER A 271 14.87 -13.42 21.12
C SER A 271 13.40 -13.11 20.76
N GLU A 272 13.10 -11.86 20.42
CA GLU A 272 11.76 -11.38 20.11
C GLU A 272 11.22 -12.02 18.83
N ILE A 273 12.04 -12.07 17.78
CA ILE A 273 11.67 -12.69 16.50
C ILE A 273 11.51 -14.21 16.65
N LYS A 274 12.32 -14.85 17.49
CA LYS A 274 12.17 -16.28 17.80
C LYS A 274 10.84 -16.57 18.48
N VAL A 275 10.43 -15.74 19.44
CA VAL A 275 9.10 -15.84 20.07
C VAL A 275 7.98 -15.65 19.05
N ALA A 276 8.11 -14.65 18.18
CA ALA A 276 7.13 -14.39 17.11
C ALA A 276 6.98 -15.58 16.15
N TYR A 277 8.09 -16.20 15.75
CA TYR A 277 8.08 -17.38 14.89
C TYR A 277 7.41 -18.58 15.58
N ASN A 278 7.63 -18.76 16.89
CA ASN A 278 6.97 -19.82 17.66
C ASN A 278 5.45 -19.64 17.70
N TYR A 279 4.95 -18.40 17.81
CA TYR A 279 3.53 -18.11 17.66
C TYR A 279 3.02 -18.47 16.26
N ARG A 280 3.74 -18.03 15.22
CA ARG A 280 3.39 -18.32 13.82
C ARG A 280 3.29 -19.82 13.56
N SER A 281 4.27 -20.60 14.01
CA SER A 281 4.29 -22.06 13.84
C SER A 281 3.06 -22.72 14.47
N LYS A 282 2.70 -22.35 15.71
CA LYS A 282 1.50 -22.86 16.37
C LYS A 282 0.22 -22.53 15.59
N ILE A 283 0.09 -21.28 15.14
CA ILE A 283 -1.09 -20.83 14.38
C ILE A 283 -1.26 -21.63 13.09
N VAL A 284 -0.18 -21.83 12.32
CA VAL A 284 -0.22 -22.59 11.06
C VAL A 284 -0.59 -24.05 11.27
N HIS A 285 -0.14 -24.65 12.38
CA HIS A 285 -0.48 -26.04 12.73
C HIS A 285 -1.87 -26.19 13.39
N GLY A 286 -2.62 -25.09 13.56
CA GLY A 286 -3.94 -25.11 14.18
C GLY A 286 -3.91 -25.26 15.70
N ASP A 287 -2.76 -25.07 16.33
CA ASP A 287 -2.61 -25.14 17.78
C ASP A 287 -3.25 -23.93 18.48
N SER A 288 -3.79 -24.17 19.68
CA SER A 288 -4.22 -23.07 20.55
C SER A 288 -3.04 -22.22 21.01
N ILE A 289 -3.19 -20.90 20.89
CA ILE A 289 -2.18 -19.93 21.33
C ILE A 289 -2.54 -19.36 22.71
N LYS A 290 -1.54 -19.26 23.58
CA LYS A 290 -1.69 -18.53 24.85
C LYS A 290 -1.53 -17.04 24.59
N LYS A 291 -2.35 -16.21 25.24
CA LYS A 291 -2.25 -14.75 25.15
C LYS A 291 -0.84 -14.22 25.46
N TYR A 292 -0.15 -14.88 26.39
CA TYR A 292 1.22 -14.57 26.78
C TYR A 292 2.16 -15.74 26.47
N TYR A 293 3.32 -15.43 25.90
CA TYR A 293 4.40 -16.39 25.73
C TYR A 293 5.23 -16.41 27.00
N GLU A 294 5.33 -17.58 27.63
CA GLU A 294 6.10 -17.79 28.88
C GLU A 294 5.78 -16.78 30.02
N LYS A 295 4.61 -16.13 29.97
CA LYS A 295 4.17 -15.04 30.87
C LYS A 295 4.97 -13.73 30.76
N ILE A 296 5.76 -13.54 29.71
CA ILE A 296 6.61 -12.36 29.53
C ILE A 296 5.92 -11.34 28.61
N GLU A 297 5.63 -11.74 27.37
CA GLU A 297 5.07 -10.82 26.37
C GLU A 297 3.74 -11.31 25.84
N SER A 298 2.82 -10.36 25.65
CA SER A 298 1.54 -10.65 25.01
C SER A 298 1.71 -10.76 23.50
N ILE A 299 0.86 -11.53 22.83
CA ILE A 299 0.89 -11.65 21.37
C ILE A 299 0.71 -10.29 20.67
N GLU A 300 -0.05 -9.36 21.27
CA GLU A 300 -0.19 -8.00 20.77
C GLU A 300 1.13 -7.23 20.80
N ALA A 301 1.88 -7.31 21.90
CA ALA A 301 3.20 -6.68 22.01
C ALA A 301 4.20 -7.27 21.00
N VAL A 302 4.19 -8.60 20.83
CA VAL A 302 5.02 -9.28 19.83
C VAL A 302 4.64 -8.83 18.42
N CYS A 303 3.35 -8.74 18.10
CA CYS A 303 2.86 -8.26 16.80
C CYS A 303 3.31 -6.83 16.50
N GLN A 304 3.23 -5.92 17.48
CA GLN A 304 3.70 -4.54 17.35
C GLN A 304 5.20 -4.46 17.04
N LYS A 305 6.01 -5.32 17.66
CA LYS A 305 7.46 -5.38 17.42
C LYS A 305 7.79 -5.89 16.03
N VAL A 306 7.12 -6.95 15.58
CA VAL A 306 7.32 -7.49 14.22
C VAL A 306 6.86 -6.49 13.15
N ASP A 307 5.75 -5.78 13.39
CA ASP A 307 5.30 -4.67 12.54
C ASP A 307 6.36 -3.57 12.43
N PHE A 308 6.95 -3.15 13.55
CA PHE A 308 8.06 -2.19 13.56
C PHE A 308 9.28 -2.70 12.79
N VAL A 309 9.73 -3.94 13.06
CA VAL A 309 10.84 -4.58 12.35
C VAL A 309 10.59 -4.54 10.84
N LEU A 310 9.43 -5.00 10.39
CA LEU A 310 9.12 -5.11 8.98
C LEU A 310 9.06 -3.73 8.29
N ARG A 311 8.50 -2.71 8.95
CA ARG A 311 8.56 -1.33 8.46
C ARG A 311 9.99 -0.83 8.30
N THR A 312 10.84 -1.05 9.31
CA THR A 312 12.24 -0.62 9.29
C THR A 312 12.99 -1.31 8.15
N VAL A 313 12.75 -2.61 7.96
CA VAL A 313 13.32 -3.38 6.86
C VAL A 313 12.94 -2.81 5.50
N PHE A 314 11.65 -2.55 5.25
CA PHE A 314 11.20 -1.98 3.97
C PHE A 314 11.66 -0.53 3.76
N SER A 315 11.74 0.28 4.81
CA SER A 315 12.07 1.70 4.70
C SER A 315 13.57 1.99 4.60
N GLN A 316 14.42 1.14 5.20
CA GLN A 316 15.86 1.43 5.35
C GLN A 316 16.77 0.36 4.74
N HIS A 317 16.24 -0.82 4.43
CA HIS A 317 17.05 -1.98 4.02
C HIS A 317 16.43 -2.74 2.84
N SER A 318 15.64 -2.10 1.99
CA SER A 318 15.05 -2.76 0.81
C SER A 318 16.09 -3.35 -0.14
N ASP A 319 17.22 -2.66 -0.30
CA ASP A 319 18.18 -2.92 -1.39
C ASP A 319 18.87 -4.28 -1.30
N ILE A 320 19.07 -4.81 -0.08
CA ILE A 320 19.68 -6.12 0.11
C ILE A 320 18.79 -7.25 -0.42
N PHE A 321 17.47 -7.07 -0.43
CA PHE A 321 16.52 -8.12 -0.83
C PHE A 321 16.29 -8.21 -2.34
N SER A 322 16.85 -7.27 -3.10
CA SER A 322 16.93 -7.35 -4.57
C SER A 322 18.08 -8.23 -5.06
N LYS A 323 18.92 -8.75 -4.15
CA LYS A 323 20.07 -9.60 -4.48
C LYS A 323 19.72 -11.08 -4.56
N THR A 324 20.63 -11.88 -5.11
CA THR A 324 20.53 -13.34 -5.15
C THR A 324 20.67 -13.97 -3.75
N ASP A 325 20.23 -15.23 -3.59
CA ASP A 325 20.35 -15.95 -2.32
C ASP A 325 21.81 -16.03 -1.83
N GLU A 326 22.76 -16.26 -2.75
CA GLU A 326 24.19 -16.34 -2.42
C GLU A 326 24.74 -14.99 -1.94
N GLU A 327 24.36 -13.90 -2.59
CA GLU A 327 24.79 -12.56 -2.18
C GLU A 327 24.21 -12.16 -0.82
N ILE A 328 22.94 -12.52 -0.55
CA ILE A 328 22.29 -12.29 0.75
C ILE A 328 23.02 -13.08 1.84
N GLU A 329 23.31 -14.36 1.59
CA GLU A 329 24.04 -15.23 2.50
C GLU A 329 25.42 -14.63 2.85
N ASN A 330 26.17 -14.22 1.83
CA ASN A 330 27.48 -13.62 1.98
C ASN A 330 27.41 -12.27 2.71
N TYR A 331 26.39 -11.46 2.45
CA TYR A 331 26.17 -10.20 3.16
C TYR A 331 26.02 -10.43 4.68
N PHE A 332 25.13 -11.34 5.08
CA PHE A 332 24.88 -11.62 6.49
C PHE A 332 26.05 -12.31 7.18
N LYS A 333 26.72 -13.26 6.52
CA LYS A 333 27.97 -13.86 7.03
C LYS A 333 29.04 -12.81 7.28
N ASN A 334 29.27 -11.92 6.32
CA ASN A 334 30.27 -10.85 6.48
C ASN A 334 29.92 -9.88 7.61
N LYS A 335 28.62 -9.61 7.84
CA LYS A 335 28.17 -8.77 8.94
C LYS A 335 28.27 -9.47 10.31
N LEU A 336 28.12 -10.79 10.36
CA LEU A 336 28.26 -11.58 11.58
C LEU A 336 29.70 -11.59 12.11
N PHE A 337 30.69 -11.59 11.21
CA PHE A 337 32.11 -11.66 11.55
C PHE A 337 32.86 -10.31 11.43
N LYS A 338 32.16 -9.20 11.22
CA LYS A 338 32.75 -7.86 11.30
C LYS A 338 32.56 -7.33 12.72
N ASP A 339 33.67 -6.92 13.34
CA ASP A 339 33.73 -6.27 14.65
C ASP A 339 32.78 -5.06 14.75
#